data_AF-L9VKK5-F1
#
_entry.id   AF-L9VKK5-F1
#
_cell.length_a   1.000
_cell.length_b   1.000
_cell.length_c   1.000
_cell.angle_alpha   90.00
_cell.angle_beta   90.00
_cell.angle_gamma   90.00
#
_symmetry.space_group_name_H-M   'P 1'
#
loop_
_entity.id
_entity.type
_entity.pdbx_description
1 polymer ?
#
loop_
_entity_poly.entity_id
_entity_poly.type
_entity_poly.pdbx_seq_one_letter_code
_entity_poly.pdbx_strand_id
1 'polypeptide(L)' 'MATSVLNMVELDDRDQAVLKVMADGRANPYLIREETELEKGDVNTVLVRLARLGYVEQVTRGLYEITDKGSNAMGEIDE' A
#
# COMPACT_ATOMS: atom_id res chain seq x y z
N MET A 1 -23.34 11.37 -18.79
CA MET A 1 -22.25 11.67 -17.85
C MET A 1 -21.13 10.71 -18.15
N ALA A 2 -20.01 11.20 -18.68
CA ALA A 2 -18.88 10.35 -19.05
C ALA A 2 -18.06 10.05 -17.78
N THR A 3 -18.26 8.86 -17.21
CA THR A 3 -17.41 8.37 -16.12
C THR A 3 -16.01 8.14 -16.68
N SER A 4 -15.06 8.93 -16.22
CA SER A 4 -13.67 8.88 -16.66
C SER A 4 -13.07 7.53 -16.25
N VAL A 5 -12.86 6.66 -17.23
CA VAL A 5 -12.11 5.39 -17.11
C VAL A 5 -10.62 5.68 -16.97
N LEU A 6 -10.17 5.96 -15.74
CA LEU A 6 -8.75 5.97 -15.39
C LEU A 6 -8.45 4.69 -14.60
N ASN A 7 -8.14 3.63 -15.33
CA ASN A 7 -7.35 2.45 -14.93
C ASN A 7 -6.92 2.34 -13.45
N MET A 8 -7.88 2.23 -12.52
CA MET A 8 -7.62 1.85 -11.14
C MET A 8 -7.26 0.37 -11.18
N VAL A 9 -5.99 0.06 -10.91
CA VAL A 9 -5.63 -1.31 -10.53
C VAL A 9 -6.38 -1.59 -9.25
N GLU A 10 -7.31 -2.55 -9.28
CA GLU A 10 -8.00 -3.01 -8.08
C GLU A 10 -6.96 -3.50 -7.06
N LEU A 11 -6.95 -2.85 -5.90
CA LEU A 11 -6.13 -3.26 -4.78
C LEU A 11 -6.76 -4.49 -4.15
N ASP A 12 -5.97 -5.56 -4.01
CA ASP A 12 -6.43 -6.76 -3.31
C ASP A 12 -6.38 -6.59 -1.78
N ASP A 13 -6.94 -7.56 -1.05
CA ASP A 13 -7.00 -7.52 0.42
C ASP A 13 -5.61 -7.38 1.07
N ARG A 14 -4.57 -7.90 0.41
CA ARG A 14 -3.19 -7.83 0.92
C ARG A 14 -2.61 -6.44 0.74
N ASP A 15 -2.87 -5.82 -0.41
CA ASP A 15 -2.52 -4.43 -0.66
C ASP A 15 -3.16 -3.51 0.38
N GLN A 16 -4.47 -3.68 0.60
CA GLN A 16 -5.23 -2.90 1.57
C GLN A 16 -4.70 -3.10 2.99
N ALA A 17 -4.40 -4.33 3.40
CA ALA A 17 -3.82 -4.62 4.70
C ALA A 17 -2.47 -3.91 4.90
N VAL A 18 -1.59 -3.93 3.88
CA VAL A 18 -0.31 -3.23 3.96
C VAL A 18 -0.49 -1.72 4.03
N LEU A 19 -1.37 -1.13 3.21
CA LEU A 19 -1.64 0.30 3.24
C LEU A 19 -2.21 0.75 4.59
N LYS A 20 -3.07 -0.07 5.21
CA LYS A 20 -3.63 0.20 6.54
C LYS A 20 -2.56 0.27 7.62
N VAL A 21 -1.56 -0.61 7.59
CA VAL A 21 -0.40 -0.52 8.51
C VAL A 21 0.40 0.76 8.27
N MET A 22 0.39 1.29 7.05
CA MET A 22 1.10 2.51 6.67
C MET A 22 0.27 3.79 6.88
N ALA A 23 -0.91 3.71 7.51
CA ALA A 23 -1.78 4.88 7.71
C ALA A 23 -1.10 6.02 8.50
N ASP A 24 -0.17 5.68 9.39
CA ASP A 24 0.61 6.66 10.18
C ASP A 24 1.83 7.21 9.41
N GLY A 25 1.97 6.90 8.12
CA GLY A 25 2.97 7.46 7.22
C GLY A 25 4.04 6.47 6.79
N ARG A 26 4.86 5.97 7.72
CA ARG A 26 6.02 5.12 7.40
C ARG A 26 5.99 3.76 8.06
N ALA A 27 6.38 2.73 7.31
CA ALA A 27 6.56 1.38 7.83
C ALA A 27 7.77 0.68 7.22
N ASN A 28 8.33 -0.27 7.95
CA ASN A 28 9.33 -1.20 7.46
C ASN A 28 8.70 -2.59 7.25
N PRO A 29 9.33 -3.49 6.46
CA PRO A 29 8.82 -4.84 6.22
C PRO A 29 8.68 -5.70 7.49
N TYR A 30 9.36 -5.35 8.59
CA TYR A 30 9.21 -6.06 9.85
C TYR A 30 7.86 -5.71 10.50
N LEU A 31 7.57 -4.42 10.68
CA LEU A 31 6.31 -3.93 11.23
C LEU A 31 5.11 -4.46 10.44
N ILE A 32 5.17 -4.40 9.11
CA ILE A 32 4.09 -4.90 8.26
C ILE A 32 3.82 -6.39 8.52
N ARG A 33 4.83 -7.20 8.81
CA ARG A 33 4.64 -8.63 9.13
C ARG A 33 4.14 -8.89 10.55
N GLU A 34 4.34 -7.96 11.47
CA GLU A 34 3.83 -8.10 12.84
C GLU A 34 2.35 -7.69 12.90
N GLU A 35 1.99 -6.66 12.13
CA GLU A 35 0.62 -6.10 12.08
C GLU A 35 -0.27 -6.79 11.04
N THR A 36 0.29 -7.70 10.24
CA THR A 36 -0.45 -8.52 9.28
C THR A 36 -0.05 -9.99 9.42
N GLU A 37 -0.85 -10.90 8.88
CA GLU A 37 -0.50 -12.33 8.82
C GLU A 37 0.34 -12.68 7.56
N LEU A 38 0.94 -11.68 6.91
CA LEU A 38 1.69 -11.89 5.66
C LEU A 38 3.08 -12.46 5.91
N GLU A 39 3.47 -13.43 5.09
CA GLU A 39 4.83 -13.94 5.11
C GLU A 39 5.81 -12.93 4.51
N LYS A 40 7.11 -13.09 4.81
CA LYS A 40 8.17 -12.19 4.32
C LYS A 40 8.20 -12.05 2.79
N GLY A 41 7.96 -13.14 2.06
CA GLY A 41 7.93 -13.11 0.59
C GLY A 41 6.77 -12.26 0.05
N ASP A 42 5.63 -12.36 0.72
CA ASP A 42 4.41 -11.64 0.34
C ASP A 42 4.52 -10.16 0.65
N VAL A 43 5.02 -9.78 1.83
CA VAL A 43 5.24 -8.37 2.18
C VAL A 43 6.16 -7.69 1.16
N ASN A 44 7.25 -8.34 0.75
CA ASN A 44 8.13 -7.78 -0.28
C ASN A 44 7.43 -7.67 -1.64
N THR A 45 6.64 -8.67 -2.02
CA THR A 45 5.88 -8.66 -3.28
C THR A 45 4.87 -7.52 -3.30
N VAL A 46 4.11 -7.35 -2.23
CA VAL A 46 3.12 -6.28 -2.07
C VAL A 46 3.80 -4.91 -2.07
N LEU A 47 4.84 -4.71 -1.27
CA LEU A 47 5.56 -3.42 -1.24
C LEU A 47 6.17 -3.04 -2.60
N VAL A 48 6.75 -4.00 -3.32
CA VAL A 48 7.27 -3.76 -4.68
C VAL A 48 6.13 -3.41 -5.64
N ARG A 49 5.00 -4.10 -5.56
CA ARG A 49 3.81 -3.81 -6.38
C ARG A 49 3.26 -2.41 -6.08
N LEU A 50 2.97 -2.12 -4.81
CA LEU A 50 2.46 -0.82 -4.37
C LEU A 50 3.41 0.32 -4.73
N ALA A 51 4.73 0.11 -4.62
CA ALA A 51 5.72 1.10 -5.01
C ALA A 51 5.71 1.36 -6.53
N ARG A 52 5.62 0.30 -7.34
CA ARG A 52 5.51 0.43 -8.81
C ARG A 52 4.23 1.14 -9.24
N LEU A 53 3.14 0.95 -8.49
CA LEU A 53 1.85 1.61 -8.73
C LEU A 53 1.79 3.02 -8.14
N GLY A 54 2.81 3.44 -7.41
CA GLY A 54 2.92 4.77 -6.80
C GLY A 54 2.01 4.99 -5.60
N TYR A 55 1.59 3.93 -4.89
CA TYR A 55 0.84 4.05 -3.64
C TYR A 55 1.78 4.25 -2.43
N VAL A 56 3.00 3.71 -2.50
CA VAL A 56 4.05 3.89 -1.50
C VAL A 56 5.37 4.23 -2.21
N GLU A 57 6.35 4.74 -1.47
CA GLU A 57 7.70 4.94 -1.98
C GLU A 57 8.76 4.41 -1.00
N GLN A 58 9.90 3.97 -1.53
CA GLN A 58 11.03 3.54 -0.71
C GLN A 58 11.96 4.73 -0.46
N VAL A 59 11.90 5.28 0.75
CA VAL A 59 12.73 6.44 1.14
C VAL A 59 14.18 6.05 1.45
N THR A 60 14.39 4.83 1.95
CA THR A 60 15.72 4.23 2.13
C THR A 60 15.58 2.72 2.16
N ARG A 61 16.70 1.99 2.12
CA ARG A 61 16.72 0.52 2.13
C ARG A 61 15.92 -0.01 3.33
N GLY A 62 14.80 -0.65 3.03
CA GLY A 62 13.93 -1.29 4.03
C GLY A 62 12.98 -0.36 4.77
N LEU A 63 12.80 0.89 4.32
CA LEU A 63 11.81 1.82 4.87
C LEU A 63 10.94 2.37 3.75
N TYR A 64 9.63 2.32 3.95
CA TYR A 64 8.64 2.77 2.98
C TYR A 64 7.75 3.84 3.61
N GLU A 65 7.29 4.75 2.76
CA GLU A 65 6.38 5.85 3.11
C GLU A 65 5.15 5.77 2.21
N ILE A 66 3.96 5.97 2.79
CA ILE A 66 2.72 6.06 2.02
C ILE A 66 2.70 7.39 1.27
N THR A 67 2.25 7.35 0.02
CA THR A 67 2.06 8.57 -0.79
C THR A 67 0.64 9.10 -0.61
N ASP A 68 0.38 10.32 -1.08
CA ASP A 68 -0.97 10.87 -1.15
C ASP A 68 -1.95 9.95 -1.90
N LYS A 69 -1.47 9.31 -2.98
CA LYS A 69 -2.27 8.35 -3.73
C LYS A 69 -2.64 7.13 -2.88
N GLY A 70 -1.68 6.61 -2.11
CA GLY A 70 -1.90 5.51 -1.15
C GLY A 70 -2.90 5.89 -0.07
N SER A 71 -2.75 7.08 0.50
CA SER A 71 -3.64 7.60 1.54
C SER A 71 -5.07 7.78 1.03
N ASN A 72 -5.25 8.39 -0.15
CA ASN A 72 -6.56 8.59 -0.77
C ASN A 72 -7.25 7.26 -1.11
N ALA A 73 -6.48 6.27 -1.59
CA ALA A 73 -7.02 4.95 -1.91
C ALA A 73 -7.57 4.20 -0.69
N MET A 74 -7.15 4.55 0.53
CA MET A 74 -7.78 4.01 1.75
C MET A 74 -9.07 4.75 2.11
N GLY A 75 -9.11 6.07 1.91
CA GLY A 75 -10.30 6.88 2.20
C GLY A 75 -11.51 6.52 1.35
N GLU A 76 -11.29 6.03 0.12
CA GLU A 76 -12.36 5.57 -0.79
C GLU A 76 -12.95 4.19 -0.42
N ILE A 77 -12.39 3.48 0.58
CA ILE A 77 -12.85 2.14 0.99
C ILE A 77 -13.83 2.21 2.17
N ASP A 78 -13.90 3.34 2.88
CA ASP A 78 -14.73 3.54 4.09
C ASP A 78 -16.09 4.23 3.83
N GLU A 79 -16.54 4.39 2.57
CA GLU A 79 -17.85 4.94 2.17
C GLU A 79 -18.73 3.93 1.41
#